data_AF-A0A9D8Q403-F1
#
_entry.id   AF-A0A9D8Q403-F1
#
_cell.length_a   1.000
_cell.length_b   1.000
_cell.length_c   1.000
_cell.angle_alpha   90.00
_cell.angle_beta   90.00
_cell.angle_gamma   90.00
#
_symmetry.space_group_name_H-M   'P 1'
#
loop_
_entity.id
_entity.type
_entity.pdbx_description
1 polymer ?
#
loop_
_entity_poly.entity_id
_entity_poly.type
_entity_poly.pdbx_seq_one_letter_code
_entity_poly.pdbx_strand_id
1 'polypeptide(L)'
;MLWRAFKTGLLGLLLGPLLATLLALVFLLFDPKCGAGDSGGCAMGLAAVPFATALPGFALCFGGRLAVDLWRARPTIRQLRDWGREE
;
A
#
# COMPACT_ATOMS: atom_id res chain seq x y z
N MET A 1 -17.58 5.65 2.28
CA MET A 1 -16.53 5.07 1.39
C MET A 1 -15.17 5.63 1.77
N LEU A 2 -14.98 6.95 1.72
CA LEU A 2 -13.69 7.60 2.05
C LEU A 2 -13.12 7.21 3.43
N TRP A 3 -13.91 7.28 4.50
CA TRP A 3 -13.45 6.91 5.85
C TRP A 3 -13.01 5.45 5.98
N ARG A 4 -13.68 4.52 5.26
CA ARG A 4 -13.31 3.11 5.24
C ARG A 4 -11.99 2.92 4.48
N ALA A 5 -11.87 3.55 3.31
CA ALA A 5 -10.63 3.55 2.53
C ALA A 5 -9.46 4.13 3.34
N PHE A 6 -9.68 5.22 4.10
CA PHE A 6 -8.65 5.82 4.96
C PHE A 6 -8.16 4.86 6.04
N LYS A 7 -9.07 4.18 6.76
CA LYS A 7 -8.69 3.15 7.74
C LYS A 7 -7.90 2.00 7.10
N THR A 8 -8.30 1.55 5.91
CA THR A 8 -7.57 0.52 5.17
C THR A 8 -6.19 1.00 4.72
N GLY A 9 -6.08 2.26 4.29
CA GLY A 9 -4.81 2.92 4.02
C GLY A 9 -3.90 2.95 5.25
N LEU A 10 -4.43 3.28 6.43
CA LEU A 10 -3.67 3.28 7.69
C LEU A 10 -3.10 1.90 8.02
N LEU A 11 -3.84 0.84 7.74
CA LEU A 11 -3.33 -0.54 7.81
C LEU A 11 -2.17 -0.76 6.83
N GLY A 12 -2.28 -0.26 5.60
CA GLY A 12 -1.20 -0.29 4.62
C GLY A 12 0.06 0.48 5.04
N LEU A 13 -0.12 1.58 5.80
CA LEU A 13 0.98 2.37 6.37
C LEU A 13 1.82 1.56 7.38
N LEU A 14 1.20 0.62 8.10
CA LEU A 14 1.89 -0.29 9.02
C LEU A 14 2.41 -1.55 8.32
N LEU A 15 1.56 -2.17 7.49
CA LEU A 15 1.89 -3.44 6.83
C LEU A 15 2.95 -3.28 5.76
N GLY A 16 2.98 -2.15 5.04
CA GLY A 16 3.97 -1.86 4.00
C GLY A 16 5.41 -1.92 4.53
N PRO A 17 5.77 -1.09 5.53
CA PRO A 17 7.08 -1.12 6.18
C PRO A 17 7.45 -2.49 6.76
N LEU A 18 6.48 -3.15 7.38
CA LEU A 18 6.68 -4.48 7.98
C LEU A 18 7.05 -5.52 6.91
N LEU A 19 6.27 -5.60 5.84
CA LEU A 19 6.52 -6.52 4.73
C LEU A 19 7.83 -6.19 4.01
N ALA A 20 8.11 -4.90 3.78
CA ALA A 20 9.34 -4.45 3.14
C ALA A 20 10.58 -4.83 3.96
N THR A 21 10.51 -4.71 5.29
CA THR A 21 11.60 -5.11 6.18
C THR A 21 11.81 -6.61 6.17
N LEU A 22 10.72 -7.39 6.24
CA LEU A 22 10.80 -8.86 6.15
C LEU A 22 11.41 -9.31 4.82
N LEU A 23 10.98 -8.71 3.71
CA LEU A 23 11.55 -8.98 2.39
C LEU A 23 13.03 -8.58 2.33
N ALA A 24 13.39 -7.40 2.83
CA ALA A 24 14.78 -6.96 2.87
C ALA A 24 15.66 -7.94 3.67
N LEU A 25 15.20 -8.43 4.82
CA LEU A 25 15.90 -9.45 5.60
C LEU A 25 16.08 -10.74 4.82
N VAL A 26 15.04 -11.22 4.13
CA VAL A 26 15.14 -12.40 3.27
C VAL A 26 16.19 -12.18 2.18
N PHE A 27 16.18 -11.03 1.49
CA PHE A 27 17.18 -10.71 0.47
C PHE A 27 18.60 -10.64 1.03
N LEU A 28 18.77 -10.05 2.22
CA LEU A 28 20.05 -9.98 2.92
C LEU A 28 20.63 -11.36 3.22
N LEU A 29 19.79 -12.35 3.56
CA LEU A 29 20.25 -13.73 3.80
C LEU A 29 20.83 -14.39 2.55
N PHE A 30 20.41 -13.97 1.36
CA PHE A 30 20.86 -14.53 0.08
C PHE A 30 21.91 -13.65 -0.63
N ASP A 31 22.24 -12.47 -0.09
CA ASP A 31 23.21 -11.56 -0.70
C ASP A 31 24.62 -11.74 -0.12
N PRO A 32 25.58 -12.32 -0.88
CA PRO A 32 26.95 -12.53 -0.40
C PRO A 32 27.74 -11.22 -0.24
N LYS A 33 27.23 -10.08 -0.71
CA LYS A 33 27.85 -8.75 -0.53
C LYS A 33 27.59 -8.17 0.85
N CYS A 34 26.52 -8.58 1.51
CA CYS A 34 26.18 -8.08 2.84
C CYS A 34 26.89 -8.93 3.92
N GLY A 35 28.12 -8.55 4.26
CA GLY A 35 28.98 -9.25 5.22
C GLY A 35 30.10 -8.39 5.76
N ALA A 36 31.08 -9.01 6.42
CA ALA A 36 32.23 -8.30 6.99
C ALA A 36 33.03 -7.58 5.89
N GLY A 37 32.95 -6.25 5.87
CA GLY A 37 33.53 -5.39 4.82
C GLY A 37 32.53 -4.49 4.11
N ASP A 38 31.22 -4.68 4.33
CA ASP A 38 30.22 -3.72 3.85
C ASP A 38 30.37 -2.39 4.60
N SER A 39 30.44 -1.29 3.86
CA SER A 39 30.61 0.07 4.38
C SER A 39 29.32 0.63 5.02
N GLY A 40 28.47 -0.25 5.54
CA GLY A 40 27.16 0.06 6.10
C GLY A 40 26.05 0.24 5.07
N GLY A 41 26.27 -0.09 3.79
CA GLY A 41 25.26 0.08 2.74
C GLY A 41 24.02 -0.79 2.97
N CYS A 42 24.23 -2.06 3.30
CA CYS A 42 23.15 -3.00 3.60
C CYS A 42 22.42 -2.63 4.90
N ALA A 43 23.15 -2.17 5.91
CA ALA A 43 22.57 -1.75 7.19
C ALA A 43 21.74 -0.45 7.06
N MET A 44 22.24 0.54 6.32
CA MET A 44 21.50 1.77 6.03
C MET A 44 20.29 1.51 5.14
N GLY A 45 20.43 0.63 4.14
CA GLY A 45 19.32 0.19 3.31
C GLY A 45 18.20 -0.44 4.14
N LEU A 46 18.54 -1.38 5.02
CA LEU A 46 17.58 -2.01 5.94
C LEU A 46 16.85 -0.97 6.80
N ALA A 47 17.56 0.05 7.30
CA ALA A 47 16.96 1.10 8.11
C ALA A 47 16.06 2.04 7.29
N ALA A 48 16.41 2.38 6.05
CA ALA A 48 15.69 3.33 5.21
C ALA A 48 14.45 2.74 4.50
N VAL A 49 14.50 1.45 4.13
CA VAL A 49 13.45 0.73 3.40
C VAL A 49 12.06 0.84 4.06
N PRO A 50 11.88 0.61 5.37
CA PRO A 50 10.57 0.74 6.00
C PRO A 50 10.01 2.17 5.92
N PHE A 51 10.82 3.21 6.03
CA PHE A 51 10.36 4.59 5.87
C PHE A 51 9.96 4.90 4.43
N ALA A 52 10.77 4.47 3.46
CA ALA A 52 10.50 4.66 2.04
C ALA A 52 9.21 3.94 1.58
N THR A 53 8.86 2.82 2.23
CA THR A 53 7.69 2.00 1.86
C THR A 53 6.42 2.32 2.63
N ALA A 54 6.46 3.16 3.65
CA ALA A 54 5.28 3.57 4.42
C ALA A 54 4.22 4.25 3.53
N LEU A 55 4.59 5.34 2.84
CA LEU A 55 3.69 6.09 1.97
C LEU A 55 3.16 5.25 0.79
N PRO A 56 4.00 4.48 0.06
CA PRO A 56 3.53 3.54 -0.95
C PRO A 56 2.54 2.50 -0.40
N GLY A 57 2.82 1.93 0.78
CA GLY A 57 1.92 0.97 1.44
C GLY A 57 0.55 1.57 1.73
N PHE A 58 0.51 2.80 2.28
CA PHE A 58 -0.73 3.54 2.47
C PHE A 58 -1.47 3.76 1.15
N ALA A 59 -0.77 4.27 0.13
CA ALA A 59 -1.37 4.62 -1.16
C ALA A 59 -2.01 3.40 -1.84
N LEU A 60 -1.33 2.25 -1.82
CA LEU A 60 -1.85 1.00 -2.39
C LEU A 60 -3.11 0.52 -1.68
N CYS A 61 -3.09 0.46 -0.35
CA CYS A 61 -4.25 -0.02 0.41
C CYS A 61 -5.43 0.97 0.36
N PHE A 62 -5.17 2.27 0.46
CA PHE A 62 -6.18 3.31 0.34
C PHE A 62 -6.80 3.31 -1.06
N GLY A 63 -5.96 3.39 -2.09
CA GLY A 63 -6.38 3.45 -3.49
C GLY A 63 -7.12 2.19 -3.92
N GLY A 64 -6.59 1.02 -3.56
CA GLY A 64 -7.25 -0.26 -3.82
C GLY A 64 -8.62 -0.35 -3.17
N ARG A 65 -8.74 0.06 -1.90
CA ARG A 65 -10.05 0.04 -1.22
C ARG A 65 -11.03 1.04 -1.83
N LEU A 66 -10.57 2.24 -2.13
CA LEU A 66 -11.40 3.28 -2.75
C LEU A 66 -11.89 2.83 -4.13
N ALA A 67 -11.02 2.25 -4.96
CA ALA A 67 -11.37 1.72 -6.27
C ALA A 67 -12.43 0.61 -6.17
N VAL A 68 -12.30 -0.32 -5.21
CA VAL A 68 -13.30 -1.36 -4.97
C VAL A 68 -14.64 -0.77 -4.50
N ASP A 69 -14.61 0.17 -3.57
CA ASP A 69 -15.83 0.83 -3.08
C ASP A 69 -16.54 1.59 -4.23
N LEU A 70 -15.80 2.30 -5.08
CA LEU A 70 -16.34 2.99 -6.27
C LEU A 70 -16.87 2.01 -7.32
N TRP A 71 -16.18 0.89 -7.54
CA TRP A 71 -16.66 -0.14 -8.47
C TRP A 71 -17.98 -0.74 -7.98
N ARG A 72 -18.11 -1.00 -6.68
CA ARG A 72 -19.35 -1.54 -6.10
C ARG A 72 -20.49 -0.53 -6.09
N ALA A 73 -20.17 0.76 -6.04
CA ALA A 73 -21.13 1.86 -6.09
C ALA A 73 -21.56 2.24 -7.51
N ARG A 74 -21.10 1.51 -8.55
CA ARG A 74 -21.49 1.77 -9.95
C ARG A 74 -23.02 1.72 -10.06
N PRO A 75 -23.68 2.81 -10.46
CA PRO A 75 -25.12 2.80 -10.65
C PRO A 75 -25.47 1.87 -11.81
N THR A 76 -26.59 1.18 -11.67
CA THR A 76 -27.14 0.38 -12.77
C THR A 76 -27.74 1.29 -13.84
N ILE A 77 -27.78 0.81 -15.09
CA ILE A 77 -28.33 1.56 -16.24
C ILE A 77 -29.76 2.06 -15.96
N ARG A 78 -30.57 1.30 -15.21
CA ARG A 78 -31.92 1.71 -14.78
C ARG A 78 -31.89 2.96 -13.89
N GLN A 79 -31.02 2.98 -12.87
CA GLN A 79 -30.89 4.13 -11.95
C GLN A 79 -30.46 5.41 -12.69
N LEU A 80 -29.56 5.30 -13.67
CA LEU A 80 -29.13 6.44 -14.48
C LEU A 80 -30.24 6.99 -15.39
N ARG A 81 -31.15 6.12 -15.86
CA ARG A 81 -32.28 6.52 -16.71
C ARG A 81 -33.35 7.27 -15.93
N ASP A 82 -33.58 6.88 -14.67
CA ASP A 82 -34.61 7.49 -13.82
C ASP A 82 -34.15 8.84 -13.23
N TRP A 83 -32.85 9.13 -13.18
CA TRP A 83 -32.29 10.44 -12.77
C TRP A 83 -32.67 11.63 -13.68
N GLY A 84 -33.08 11.38 -14.93
CA GLY A 84 -33.57 12.42 -15.84
C GLY A 84 -35.09 12.60 -15.80
N ARG A 85 -35.77 11.91 -14.89
CA ARG A 85 -37.23 11.81 -14.82
C ARG A 85 -37.70 12.33 -13.46
N GLU A 86 -37.28 13.54 -13.11
CA GLU A 86 -37.85 14.29 -11.99
C GLU A 86 -39.11 15.01 -12.50
N GLU A 87 -40.27 14.55 -12.02
CA GLU A 87 -41.60 15.17 -12.18
C GLU A 87 -41.91 16.05 -10.97
#